data_AF-A0A6A7GCJ1-F1
#
_entry.id   AF-A0A6A7GCJ1-F1
#
_cell.length_a   1.000
_cell.length_b   1.000
_cell.length_c   1.000
_cell.angle_alpha   90.00
_cell.angle_beta   90.00
_cell.angle_gamma   90.00
#
_symmetry.space_group_name_H-M   'P 1'
#
loop_
_entity.id
_entity.type
_entity.pdbx_description
1 polymer ?
#
loop_
_entity_poly.entity_id
_entity_poly.type
_entity_poly.pdbx_seq_one_letter_code
_entity_poly.pdbx_strand_id
1 'polypeptide(L)'
;MASEAQSLLLAQTWKDSINPAKWIMSEKLDGVRAYWTGSTFYSRNGKQYFAPSWFTKDLPNCAMDGELWCGRGQFQKCVSVVRKVVPIDAEWKLITYFVFDCPKTSGRYEARMDVLKKEVTKAQASHLQFVGIEVCKGRQHLDEVLMEVMASGGEGIMLRKPGSSYEHKRSSTLLKVKMFHDEEARVVGHKPGKGRCANMMGGLECELPNKIAFTIGTGFDDHQRKNPPKIGAVVSFKYQEISNRGVPRFPVFLRRRGDVSWAEVIENTKTKTPFSQQPKIQSTLKRNKSLLFSSPSAPNSSSSSSSKATRPTPDESKTPLDVDPLADYSSDGDVIGSDSDAASPSKRRKINHQSRDDDSGCSVASFSSSDDDDDDRPLCRFGAQCYQRNPKHKKKYRHPQSQ
;
A
#
# COMPACT_ATOMS: atom_id res chain seq x y z
N MET A 1 20.53 10.70 -10.32
CA MET A 1 19.76 9.60 -10.96
C MET A 1 19.64 8.38 -10.05
N ALA A 2 20.45 7.31 -10.20
CA ALA A 2 20.26 6.06 -9.46
C ALA A 2 20.26 6.20 -7.91
N SER A 3 21.09 7.10 -7.37
CA SER A 3 21.14 7.46 -5.95
C SER A 3 19.89 8.20 -5.45
N GLU A 4 19.19 8.94 -6.31
CA GLU A 4 17.95 9.64 -5.96
C GLU A 4 16.80 8.64 -5.77
N ALA A 5 16.75 7.60 -6.61
CA ALA A 5 15.78 6.50 -6.47
C ALA A 5 15.92 5.73 -5.15
N GLN A 6 17.14 5.70 -4.58
CA GLN A 6 17.44 5.09 -3.29
C GLN A 6 17.10 5.98 -2.10
N SER A 7 17.10 7.31 -2.27
CA SER A 7 16.79 8.30 -1.23
C SER A 7 15.33 8.77 -1.20
N LEU A 8 14.43 8.14 -1.98
CA LEU A 8 13.01 8.48 -1.99
C LEU A 8 12.32 8.21 -0.64
N LEU A 9 11.23 8.94 -0.40
CA LEU A 9 10.36 8.83 0.77
C LEU A 9 9.90 7.38 0.99
N LEU A 10 10.03 6.88 2.22
CA LEU A 10 9.58 5.54 2.63
C LEU A 10 8.50 5.63 3.70
N ALA A 11 7.43 4.86 3.54
CA ALA A 11 6.34 4.83 4.51
C ALA A 11 6.74 4.15 5.85
N GLN A 12 6.23 4.66 6.96
CA GLN A 12 6.09 3.89 8.21
C GLN A 12 4.80 3.06 8.17
N THR A 13 4.61 2.14 9.11
CA THR A 13 3.34 1.41 9.28
C THR A 13 2.40 2.26 10.16
N TRP A 14 1.16 2.45 9.72
CA TRP A 14 0.12 3.09 10.54
C TRP A 14 -0.18 2.25 11.80
N LYS A 15 -0.68 2.90 12.84
CA LYS A 15 -1.05 2.28 14.12
C LYS A 15 -2.41 2.82 14.54
N ASP A 16 -3.22 2.00 15.22
CA ASP A 16 -4.56 2.38 15.71
C ASP A 16 -4.56 3.61 16.64
N SER A 17 -3.42 3.94 17.25
CA SER A 17 -3.21 5.14 18.07
C SER A 17 -3.04 6.44 17.27
N ILE A 18 -3.01 6.40 15.94
CA ILE A 18 -2.86 7.56 15.05
C ILE A 18 -4.22 7.89 14.45
N ASN A 19 -4.85 8.98 14.90
CA ASN A 19 -6.10 9.46 14.32
C ASN A 19 -5.90 9.73 12.81
N PRO A 20 -6.63 9.04 11.91
CA PRO A 20 -6.49 9.20 10.47
C PRO A 20 -7.32 10.37 9.91
N ALA A 21 -8.16 11.04 10.71
CA ALA A 21 -8.97 12.16 10.25
C ALA A 21 -8.12 13.26 9.59
N LYS A 22 -8.62 13.80 8.48
CA LYS A 22 -7.96 14.75 7.56
C LYS A 22 -6.76 14.20 6.78
N TRP A 23 -6.24 12.99 7.02
CA TRP A 23 -5.15 12.43 6.20
C TRP A 23 -5.62 12.13 4.78
N ILE A 24 -4.75 12.30 3.79
CA ILE A 24 -5.07 12.01 2.38
C ILE A 24 -4.83 10.53 2.13
N MET A 25 -5.88 9.80 1.78
CA MET A 25 -5.89 8.37 1.48
C MET A 25 -5.64 8.13 -0.01
N SER A 26 -4.96 7.04 -0.34
CA SER A 26 -4.94 6.44 -1.68
C SER A 26 -4.82 4.92 -1.61
N GLU A 27 -5.13 4.21 -2.69
CA GLU A 27 -4.99 2.76 -2.74
C GLU A 27 -3.51 2.37 -2.69
N LYS A 28 -3.16 1.42 -1.82
CA LYS A 28 -1.84 0.80 -1.88
C LYS A 28 -1.81 -0.19 -3.04
N LEU A 29 -1.08 0.18 -4.08
CA LEU A 29 -0.81 -0.66 -5.24
C LEU A 29 0.25 -1.73 -4.91
N ASP A 30 -0.04 -2.98 -5.25
CA ASP A 30 0.89 -4.12 -5.24
C ASP A 30 1.55 -4.24 -6.63
N GLY A 31 2.47 -3.33 -6.91
CA GLY A 31 3.17 -3.21 -8.19
C GLY A 31 4.69 -3.20 -8.00
N VAL A 32 5.39 -2.45 -8.86
CA VAL A 32 6.83 -2.24 -8.75
C VAL A 32 7.16 -0.76 -8.79
N ARG A 33 7.52 -0.19 -7.63
CA ARG A 33 7.92 1.21 -7.49
C ARG A 33 9.03 1.59 -8.47
N ALA A 34 8.77 2.60 -9.28
CA ALA A 34 9.68 3.16 -10.24
C ALA A 34 9.78 4.69 -10.08
N TYR A 35 11.01 5.17 -10.02
CA TYR A 35 11.36 6.57 -10.12
C TYR A 35 11.59 6.92 -11.58
N TRP A 36 10.83 7.87 -12.11
CA TRP A 36 11.07 8.46 -13.43
C TRP A 36 11.93 9.70 -13.27
N THR A 37 13.06 9.80 -13.98
CA THR A 37 13.96 10.96 -13.89
C THR A 37 13.58 12.14 -14.78
N GLY A 38 12.58 11.98 -15.65
CA GLY A 38 12.36 12.78 -16.86
C GLY A 38 12.81 12.07 -18.14
N SER A 39 13.62 11.00 -18.03
CA SER A 39 14.16 10.25 -19.18
C SER A 39 14.36 8.74 -18.95
N THR A 40 14.50 8.28 -17.71
CA THR A 40 14.81 6.87 -17.39
C THR A 40 14.09 6.42 -16.14
N PHE A 41 13.65 5.16 -16.12
CA PHE A 41 13.07 4.51 -14.95
C PHE A 41 14.13 3.84 -14.08
N TYR A 42 14.08 4.07 -12.77
CA TYR A 42 14.89 3.39 -11.77
C TYR A 42 14.02 2.73 -10.70
N SER A 43 14.37 1.50 -10.35
CA SER A 43 13.87 0.83 -9.15
C SER A 43 14.27 1.58 -7.88
N ARG A 44 13.54 1.33 -6.79
CA ARG A 44 13.89 1.78 -5.42
C ARG A 44 15.35 1.45 -4.99
N ASN A 45 15.99 0.47 -5.61
CA ASN A 45 17.37 0.08 -5.29
C ASN A 45 18.40 0.70 -6.26
N GLY A 46 18.01 1.61 -7.15
CA GLY A 46 18.89 2.27 -8.11
C GLY A 46 19.20 1.44 -9.37
N LYS A 47 18.71 0.20 -9.51
CA LYS A 47 18.75 -0.54 -10.78
C LYS A 47 17.76 0.07 -11.77
N GLN A 48 18.19 0.33 -13.00
CA GLN A 48 17.36 0.78 -14.12
C GLN A 48 16.31 -0.27 -14.56
N TYR A 49 15.14 0.21 -15.01
CA TYR A 49 14.19 -0.57 -15.80
C TYR A 49 14.26 -0.13 -17.26
N PHE A 50 14.29 -1.11 -18.17
CA PHE A 50 14.26 -0.87 -19.61
C PHE A 50 12.80 -0.94 -20.07
N ALA A 51 12.24 0.23 -20.39
CA ALA A 51 10.91 0.37 -20.96
C ALA A 51 11.01 0.58 -22.48
N PRO A 52 9.99 0.19 -23.27
CA PRO A 52 9.93 0.53 -24.68
C PRO A 52 9.96 2.04 -24.93
N SER A 53 10.47 2.45 -26.08
CA SER A 53 10.44 3.86 -26.52
C SER A 53 9.03 4.44 -26.56
N TRP A 54 8.02 3.65 -26.97
CA TRP A 54 6.62 4.10 -26.97
C TRP A 54 6.04 4.33 -25.56
N PHE A 55 6.62 3.72 -24.52
CA PHE A 55 6.19 3.88 -23.13
C PHE A 55 6.91 5.06 -22.44
N THR A 56 8.02 5.54 -22.99
CA THR A 56 8.80 6.66 -22.41
C THR A 56 8.65 7.97 -23.16
N LYS A 57 8.46 7.94 -24.49
CA LYS A 57 8.36 9.14 -25.35
C LYS A 57 7.24 10.11 -24.96
N ASP A 58 6.13 9.58 -24.43
CA ASP A 58 4.92 10.36 -24.10
C ASP A 58 4.91 10.79 -22.61
N LEU A 59 6.00 10.55 -21.85
CA LEU A 59 6.09 10.91 -20.44
C LEU A 59 6.67 12.33 -20.24
N PRO A 60 6.17 13.13 -19.27
CA PRO A 60 6.76 14.42 -18.94
C PRO A 60 8.26 14.34 -18.61
N ASN A 61 9.04 15.31 -19.09
CA ASN A 61 10.44 15.51 -18.70
C ASN A 61 10.54 16.17 -17.31
N CYS A 62 9.94 15.54 -16.29
CA CYS A 62 10.03 15.93 -14.89
C CYS A 62 10.16 14.68 -14.00
N ALA A 63 10.70 14.84 -12.80
CA ALA A 63 11.02 13.70 -11.94
C ALA A 63 9.79 13.26 -11.12
N MET A 64 9.29 12.05 -11.39
CA MET A 64 8.07 11.50 -10.78
C MET A 64 8.35 10.24 -9.95
N ASP A 65 7.59 10.05 -8.88
CA ASP A 65 7.66 8.91 -7.97
C ASP A 65 6.32 8.15 -8.02
N GLY A 66 6.36 6.85 -8.33
CA GLY A 66 5.17 6.09 -8.71
C GLY A 66 5.36 4.58 -8.72
N GLU A 67 4.31 3.86 -9.04
CA GLU A 67 4.27 2.39 -9.13
C GLU A 67 3.98 1.95 -10.57
N LEU A 68 4.84 1.11 -11.17
CA LEU A 68 4.48 0.36 -12.38
C LEU A 68 3.55 -0.78 -11.96
N TRP A 69 2.39 -0.92 -12.62
CA TRP A 69 1.32 -1.78 -12.13
C TRP A 69 0.57 -2.50 -13.26
N CYS A 70 0.24 -3.77 -13.04
CA CYS A 70 -0.45 -4.64 -14.03
C CYS A 70 -1.85 -5.08 -13.59
N GLY A 71 -2.44 -4.44 -12.58
CA GLY A 71 -3.70 -4.84 -11.96
C GLY A 71 -3.56 -5.41 -10.54
N ARG A 72 -4.67 -5.41 -9.80
CA ARG A 72 -4.76 -5.97 -8.43
C ARG A 72 -4.34 -7.44 -8.42
N GLY A 73 -3.45 -7.82 -7.51
CA GLY A 73 -2.88 -9.19 -7.41
C GLY A 73 -1.88 -9.59 -8.50
N GLN A 74 -1.56 -8.70 -9.47
CA GLN A 74 -0.69 -9.02 -10.63
C GLN A 74 0.80 -8.70 -10.39
N PHE A 75 1.23 -8.50 -9.14
CA PHE A 75 2.62 -8.19 -8.76
C PHE A 75 3.66 -9.09 -9.45
N GLN A 76 3.47 -10.41 -9.41
CA GLN A 76 4.42 -11.35 -10.02
C GLN A 76 4.52 -11.18 -11.54
N LYS A 77 3.39 -10.89 -12.23
CA LYS A 77 3.42 -10.57 -13.66
C LYS A 77 4.15 -9.25 -13.88
N CYS A 78 3.84 -8.19 -13.13
CA CYS A 78 4.54 -6.90 -13.23
C CYS A 78 6.06 -7.04 -13.08
N VAL A 79 6.51 -7.71 -12.01
CA VAL A 79 7.92 -8.06 -11.76
C VAL A 79 8.55 -8.83 -12.92
N SER A 80 7.82 -9.75 -13.56
CA SER A 80 8.33 -10.52 -14.71
C SER A 80 8.49 -9.69 -16.00
N VAL A 81 7.76 -8.58 -16.14
CA VAL A 81 7.86 -7.66 -17.28
C VAL A 81 9.01 -6.67 -17.06
N VAL A 82 8.96 -5.89 -15.98
CA VAL A 82 9.90 -4.76 -15.76
C VAL A 82 11.34 -5.18 -15.47
N ARG A 83 11.58 -6.46 -15.16
CA ARG A 83 12.93 -7.00 -14.92
C ARG A 83 13.70 -7.39 -16.19
N LYS A 84 13.06 -7.43 -17.36
CA LYS A 84 13.74 -7.75 -18.62
C LYS A 84 14.72 -6.64 -19.02
N VAL A 85 15.80 -7.00 -19.71
CA VAL A 85 16.78 -6.05 -20.27
C VAL A 85 16.33 -5.60 -21.66
N VAL A 86 15.89 -6.54 -22.50
CA VAL A 86 15.14 -6.24 -23.72
C VAL A 86 13.64 -6.20 -23.36
N PRO A 87 12.96 -5.04 -23.47
CA PRO A 87 11.53 -4.96 -23.19
C PRO A 87 10.70 -5.65 -24.28
N ILE A 88 9.47 -6.07 -23.93
CA ILE A 88 8.51 -6.68 -24.86
C ILE A 88 7.24 -5.84 -24.89
N ASP A 89 6.94 -5.22 -26.03
CA ASP A 89 5.82 -4.30 -26.21
C ASP A 89 4.47 -4.87 -25.79
N ALA A 90 4.18 -6.11 -26.19
CA ALA A 90 2.94 -6.80 -25.85
C ALA A 90 2.74 -6.95 -24.33
N GLU A 91 3.83 -7.04 -23.56
CA GLU A 91 3.77 -7.10 -22.09
C GLU A 91 3.67 -5.70 -21.46
N TRP A 92 4.42 -4.71 -21.96
CA TRP A 92 4.36 -3.34 -21.44
C TRP A 92 3.01 -2.66 -21.70
N LYS A 93 2.25 -3.09 -22.71
CA LYS A 93 0.84 -2.70 -22.92
C LYS A 93 -0.08 -3.07 -21.75
N LEU A 94 0.32 -4.02 -20.89
CA LEU A 94 -0.40 -4.38 -19.66
C LEU A 94 -0.08 -3.45 -18.47
N ILE A 95 0.98 -2.64 -18.56
CA ILE A 95 1.43 -1.74 -17.49
C ILE A 95 0.72 -0.39 -17.58
N THR A 96 0.37 0.16 -16.42
CA THR A 96 0.17 1.60 -16.20
C THR A 96 1.17 2.06 -15.14
N TYR A 97 1.77 3.24 -15.33
CA TYR A 97 2.57 3.93 -14.33
C TYR A 97 1.66 4.87 -13.52
N PHE A 98 1.45 4.54 -12.25
CA PHE A 98 0.64 5.33 -11.32
C PHE A 98 1.54 6.21 -10.44
N VAL A 99 1.57 7.51 -10.72
CA VAL A 99 2.39 8.49 -10.00
C VAL A 99 1.69 9.05 -8.77
N PHE A 100 2.43 9.21 -7.67
CA PHE A 100 1.89 9.58 -6.36
C PHE A 100 2.68 10.67 -5.61
N ASP A 101 3.83 11.11 -6.13
CA ASP A 101 4.53 12.33 -5.70
C ASP A 101 5.47 12.84 -6.81
N CYS A 102 5.92 14.09 -6.69
CA CYS A 102 6.88 14.74 -7.58
C CYS A 102 8.10 15.20 -6.78
N PRO A 103 9.08 14.32 -6.49
CA PRO A 103 10.12 14.55 -5.46
C PRO A 103 11.08 15.71 -5.72
N LYS A 104 11.18 16.23 -6.96
CA LYS A 104 11.99 17.42 -7.27
C LYS A 104 11.20 18.73 -7.27
N THR A 105 9.86 18.69 -7.15
CA THR A 105 9.04 19.90 -7.00
C THR A 105 9.10 20.39 -5.55
N SER A 106 9.31 21.68 -5.34
CA SER A 106 9.32 22.30 -4.01
C SER A 106 7.90 22.44 -3.43
N GLY A 107 7.81 22.62 -2.11
CA GLY A 107 6.55 22.92 -1.43
C GLY A 107 5.80 21.72 -0.83
N ARG A 108 4.56 21.98 -0.40
CA ARG A 108 3.68 21.04 0.33
C ARG A 108 3.10 19.98 -0.62
N TYR A 109 2.70 18.83 -0.06
CA TYR A 109 2.25 17.67 -0.84
C TYR A 109 1.15 18.01 -1.85
N GLU A 110 0.18 18.83 -1.45
CA GLU A 110 -0.94 19.28 -2.29
C GLU A 110 -0.43 20.00 -3.55
N ALA A 111 0.43 21.00 -3.39
CA ALA A 111 1.03 21.74 -4.51
C ALA A 111 1.87 20.85 -5.43
N ARG A 112 2.62 19.87 -4.88
CA ARG A 112 3.36 18.88 -5.69
C ARG A 112 2.41 17.96 -6.46
N MET A 113 1.27 17.58 -5.88
CA MET A 113 0.24 16.80 -6.56
C MET A 113 -0.48 17.61 -7.64
N ASP A 114 -0.67 18.91 -7.48
CA ASP A 114 -1.32 19.75 -8.50
C ASP A 114 -0.39 19.98 -9.72
N VAL A 115 0.92 20.15 -9.48
CA VAL A 115 1.94 20.08 -10.55
C VAL A 115 1.93 18.71 -11.23
N LEU A 116 1.89 17.62 -10.46
CA LEU A 116 1.87 16.26 -11.00
C LEU A 116 0.62 15.99 -11.85
N LYS A 117 -0.57 16.38 -11.39
CA LYS A 117 -1.82 16.32 -12.18
C LYS A 117 -1.70 17.09 -13.48
N LYS A 118 -1.16 18.31 -13.46
CA LYS A 118 -0.98 19.16 -14.65
C LYS A 118 -0.10 18.48 -15.70
N GLU A 119 1.08 17.99 -15.32
CA GLU A 119 2.00 17.35 -16.27
C GLU A 119 1.46 16.00 -16.78
N VAL A 120 0.82 15.18 -15.92
CA VAL A 120 0.14 13.94 -16.33
C VAL A 120 -1.01 14.22 -17.32
N THR A 121 -1.78 15.29 -17.11
CA THR A 121 -2.91 15.66 -17.97
C THR A 121 -2.42 16.19 -19.32
N LYS A 122 -1.36 17.02 -19.31
CA LYS A 122 -0.69 17.54 -20.51
C LYS A 122 -0.09 16.44 -21.38
N ALA A 123 0.43 15.38 -20.76
CA ALA A 123 1.05 14.25 -21.47
C ALA A 123 0.05 13.42 -22.30
N GLN A 124 -1.22 13.34 -21.88
CA GLN A 124 -2.29 12.51 -22.50
C GLN A 124 -1.96 11.01 -22.66
N ALA A 125 -0.82 10.55 -22.15
CA ALA A 125 -0.32 9.20 -22.29
C ALA A 125 -1.23 8.16 -21.60
N SER A 126 -1.86 7.27 -22.37
CA SER A 126 -2.80 6.24 -21.86
C SER A 126 -2.22 5.30 -20.79
N HIS A 127 -0.90 5.27 -20.66
CA HIS A 127 -0.11 4.45 -19.76
C HIS A 127 0.41 5.22 -18.52
N LEU A 128 0.14 6.52 -18.39
CA LEU A 128 0.50 7.37 -17.26
C LEU A 128 -0.77 7.88 -16.57
N GLN A 129 -0.90 7.69 -15.26
CA GLN A 129 -2.04 8.19 -14.48
C GLN A 129 -1.56 8.65 -13.10
N PHE A 130 -2.21 9.64 -12.50
CA PHE A 130 -1.99 9.95 -11.08
C PHE A 130 -2.78 8.95 -10.22
N VAL A 131 -2.26 8.61 -9.03
CA VAL A 131 -3.06 7.81 -8.07
C VAL A 131 -4.22 8.67 -7.57
N GLY A 132 -5.44 8.14 -7.62
CA GLY A 132 -6.60 8.79 -7.02
C GLY A 132 -6.40 9.00 -5.52
N ILE A 133 -6.96 10.10 -4.99
CA ILE A 133 -6.83 10.51 -3.58
C ILE A 133 -8.16 10.98 -2.99
N GLU A 134 -8.40 10.71 -1.70
CA GLU A 134 -9.52 11.25 -0.93
C GLU A 134 -9.08 11.70 0.48
N VAL A 135 -9.74 12.70 1.07
CA VAL A 135 -9.52 13.10 2.47
C VAL A 135 -10.26 12.15 3.43
N CYS A 136 -9.52 11.51 4.34
CA CYS A 136 -10.07 10.65 5.38
C CYS A 136 -10.94 11.44 6.36
N LYS A 137 -12.17 10.97 6.58
CA LYS A 137 -13.17 11.62 7.46
C LYS A 137 -13.00 11.20 8.93
N GLY A 138 -12.36 10.07 9.20
CA GLY A 138 -12.17 9.50 10.53
C GLY A 138 -11.87 8.00 10.49
N ARG A 139 -11.75 7.35 11.66
CA ARG A 139 -11.40 5.93 11.76
C ARG A 139 -12.35 5.01 10.97
N GLN A 140 -13.67 5.22 11.12
CA GLN A 140 -14.69 4.43 10.43
C GLN A 140 -14.52 4.50 8.90
N HIS A 141 -14.37 5.71 8.34
CA HIS A 141 -14.17 5.91 6.90
C HIS A 141 -12.90 5.20 6.38
N LEU A 142 -11.82 5.17 7.17
CA LEU A 142 -10.63 4.41 6.82
C LEU A 142 -10.89 2.90 6.83
N ASP A 143 -11.58 2.37 7.84
CA ASP A 143 -11.89 0.93 7.93
C ASP A 143 -12.84 0.49 6.79
N GLU A 144 -13.85 1.30 6.46
CA GLU A 144 -14.79 1.07 5.35
C GLU A 144 -14.09 1.01 3.99
N VAL A 145 -13.33 2.06 3.67
CA VAL A 145 -12.56 2.15 2.41
C VAL A 145 -11.47 1.07 2.33
N LEU A 146 -10.85 0.70 3.46
CA LEU A 146 -9.90 -0.42 3.51
C LEU A 146 -10.59 -1.76 3.22
N MET A 147 -11.80 -1.99 3.75
CA MET A 147 -12.58 -3.19 3.43
C MET A 147 -12.96 -3.22 1.94
N GLU A 148 -13.33 -2.10 1.32
CA GLU A 148 -13.68 -2.04 -0.10
C GLU A 148 -12.47 -2.33 -1.02
N VAL A 149 -11.29 -1.77 -0.72
CA VAL A 149 -10.03 -2.12 -1.41
C VAL A 149 -9.77 -3.62 -1.34
N MET A 150 -9.82 -4.21 -0.14
CA MET A 150 -9.50 -5.62 0.09
C MET A 150 -10.54 -6.55 -0.56
N ALA A 151 -11.84 -6.21 -0.46
CA ALA A 151 -12.94 -6.91 -1.13
C ALA A 151 -12.88 -6.82 -2.66
N SER A 152 -12.14 -5.83 -3.18
CA SER A 152 -11.85 -5.68 -4.62
C SER A 152 -10.49 -6.25 -5.04
N GLY A 153 -9.75 -6.88 -4.11
CA GLY A 153 -8.46 -7.54 -4.36
C GLY A 153 -7.19 -6.66 -4.24
N GLY A 154 -7.30 -5.43 -3.72
CA GLY A 154 -6.14 -4.54 -3.50
C GLY A 154 -5.35 -4.87 -2.22
N GLU A 155 -4.24 -4.17 -1.97
CA GLU A 155 -3.30 -4.51 -0.87
C GLU A 155 -3.54 -3.74 0.45
N GLY A 156 -4.30 -2.64 0.38
CA GLY A 156 -4.57 -1.77 1.53
C GLY A 156 -4.59 -0.28 1.17
N ILE A 157 -4.30 0.59 2.13
CA ILE A 157 -4.37 2.04 1.98
C ILE A 157 -3.02 2.70 2.31
N MET A 158 -2.66 3.72 1.54
CA MET A 158 -1.60 4.68 1.87
C MET A 158 -2.23 5.94 2.47
N LEU A 159 -1.63 6.49 3.52
CA LEU A 159 -2.04 7.73 4.16
C LEU A 159 -0.92 8.76 4.07
N ARG A 160 -1.18 9.92 3.47
CA ARG A 160 -0.27 11.06 3.42
C ARG A 160 -0.73 12.16 4.37
N LYS A 161 0.19 12.67 5.18
CA LYS A 161 -0.08 13.79 6.11
C LYS A 161 -0.29 15.07 5.29
N PRO A 162 -1.40 15.81 5.49
CA PRO A 162 -1.66 17.05 4.77
C PRO A 162 -0.56 18.08 5.02
N GLY A 163 -0.25 18.88 4.00
CA GLY A 163 0.74 19.93 4.06
C GLY A 163 2.17 19.45 4.20
N SER A 164 2.46 18.15 4.04
CA SER A 164 3.81 17.61 4.26
C SER A 164 4.78 17.95 3.13
N SER A 165 5.98 18.39 3.50
CA SER A 165 7.14 18.45 2.62
C SER A 165 7.49 17.04 2.09
N TYR A 166 8.35 16.97 1.08
CA TYR A 166 9.02 15.71 0.74
C TYR A 166 10.14 15.45 1.77
N GLU A 167 10.40 14.18 2.09
CA GLU A 167 11.44 13.77 3.03
C GLU A 167 12.22 12.58 2.47
N HIS A 168 13.54 12.73 2.30
CA HIS A 168 14.42 11.73 1.70
C HIS A 168 14.82 10.61 2.68
N LYS A 169 13.84 10.02 3.36
CA LYS A 169 14.01 9.01 4.42
C LYS A 169 12.73 8.24 4.68
N ARG A 170 12.75 7.33 5.67
CA ARG A 170 11.51 6.79 6.24
C ARG A 170 10.87 7.82 7.18
N SER A 171 9.68 8.31 6.83
CA SER A 171 8.98 9.33 7.62
C SER A 171 7.61 8.86 8.14
N SER A 172 7.15 9.48 9.22
CA SER A 172 5.77 9.40 9.71
C SER A 172 4.80 10.25 8.87
N THR A 173 5.27 11.11 7.96
CA THR A 173 4.41 11.88 7.05
C THR A 173 3.75 11.01 5.97
N LEU A 174 4.28 9.82 5.69
CA LEU A 174 3.67 8.80 4.83
C LEU A 174 3.52 7.49 5.61
N LEU A 175 2.29 7.01 5.74
CA LEU A 175 1.98 5.75 6.43
C LEU A 175 1.34 4.75 5.47
N LYS A 176 1.58 3.46 5.70
CA LYS A 176 0.83 2.36 5.07
C LYS A 176 -0.10 1.73 6.10
N VAL A 177 -1.37 1.60 5.75
CA VAL A 177 -2.39 0.86 6.49
C VAL A 177 -2.44 -0.53 5.86
N LYS A 178 -2.27 -1.56 6.69
CA LYS A 178 -2.40 -2.96 6.30
C LYS A 178 -3.42 -3.63 7.18
N MET A 179 -4.32 -4.40 6.56
CA MET A 179 -5.12 -5.37 7.29
C MET A 179 -4.20 -6.45 7.85
N PHE A 180 -4.56 -6.97 9.02
CA PHE A 180 -4.02 -8.22 9.54
C PHE A 180 -5.19 -9.18 9.72
N HIS A 181 -5.00 -10.43 9.30
CA HIS A 181 -5.91 -11.53 9.53
C HIS A 181 -5.32 -12.42 10.61
N ASP A 182 -6.14 -12.85 11.58
CA ASP A 182 -5.76 -13.76 12.65
C ASP A 182 -6.47 -15.10 12.55
N GLU A 183 -5.70 -16.18 12.73
CA GLU A 183 -6.16 -17.58 12.61
C GLU A 183 -5.42 -18.48 13.59
N GLU A 184 -5.97 -19.68 13.79
CA GLU A 184 -5.39 -20.77 14.55
C GLU A 184 -4.60 -21.73 13.65
N ALA A 185 -3.45 -22.18 14.14
CA ALA A 185 -2.66 -23.25 13.51
C ALA A 185 -2.17 -24.25 14.57
N ARG A 186 -1.92 -25.49 14.14
CA ARG A 186 -1.31 -26.54 14.97
C ARG A 186 0.20 -26.49 14.82
N VAL A 187 0.94 -26.49 15.94
CA VAL A 187 2.39 -26.68 15.93
C VAL A 187 2.70 -28.13 15.55
N VAL A 188 3.50 -28.33 14.50
CA VAL A 188 3.94 -29.65 14.01
C VAL A 188 5.45 -29.87 14.18
N GLY A 189 6.24 -28.81 14.37
CA GLY A 189 7.69 -28.89 14.56
C GLY A 189 8.29 -27.58 15.07
N HIS A 190 9.59 -27.58 15.37
CA HIS A 190 10.35 -26.40 15.81
C HIS A 190 11.61 -26.25 14.96
N LYS A 191 11.87 -25.04 14.44
CA LYS A 191 13.15 -24.71 13.79
C LYS A 191 14.16 -24.18 14.82
N PRO A 192 15.41 -24.68 14.84
CA PRO A 192 16.46 -24.11 15.67
C PRO A 192 16.78 -22.68 15.22
N GLY A 193 17.05 -21.81 16.19
CA GLY A 193 17.42 -20.42 15.94
C GLY A 193 18.89 -20.25 15.55
N LYS A 194 19.20 -19.07 14.99
CA LYS A 194 20.54 -18.66 14.54
C LYS A 194 20.87 -17.26 15.06
N GLY A 195 22.15 -16.92 15.14
CA GLY A 195 22.61 -15.62 15.66
C GLY A 195 22.12 -15.39 17.10
N ARG A 196 21.41 -14.28 17.35
CA ARG A 196 20.75 -13.97 18.63
C ARG A 196 19.94 -15.13 19.22
N CYS A 197 19.32 -15.95 18.37
CA CYS A 197 18.46 -17.07 18.80
C CYS A 197 19.20 -18.42 18.80
N ALA A 198 20.54 -18.45 18.79
CA ALA A 198 21.29 -19.69 18.97
C ALA A 198 20.87 -20.39 20.29
N ASN A 199 20.85 -21.72 20.28
CA ASN A 199 20.43 -22.58 21.39
C ASN A 199 18.97 -22.34 21.87
N MET A 200 18.14 -21.69 21.05
CA MET A 200 16.73 -21.40 21.31
C MET A 200 15.88 -21.66 20.06
N MET A 201 14.55 -21.67 20.19
CA MET A 201 13.62 -21.79 19.06
C MET A 201 13.70 -20.54 18.16
N GLY A 202 13.99 -20.77 16.88
CA GLY A 202 14.02 -19.76 15.82
C GLY A 202 12.64 -19.48 15.24
N GLY A 203 11.84 -20.53 15.04
CA GLY A 203 10.43 -20.43 14.68
C GLY A 203 9.67 -21.72 14.93
N LEU A 204 8.34 -21.62 15.01
CA LEU A 204 7.44 -22.76 15.02
C LEU A 204 7.14 -23.18 13.58
N GLU A 205 7.14 -24.49 13.32
CA GLU A 205 6.55 -25.07 12.11
C GLU A 205 5.10 -25.40 12.42
N CYS A 206 4.19 -24.89 11.59
CA CYS A 206 2.76 -24.92 11.84
C CYS A 206 1.99 -25.44 10.62
N GLU A 207 0.83 -26.03 10.90
CA GLU A 207 -0.12 -26.58 9.92
C GLU A 207 -1.46 -25.86 10.06
N LEU A 208 -2.03 -25.40 8.94
CA LEU A 208 -3.41 -24.91 8.87
C LEU A 208 -4.42 -26.08 8.77
N PRO A 209 -5.72 -25.88 9.07
CA PRO A 209 -6.72 -26.96 8.97
C PRO A 209 -6.78 -27.64 7.60
N ASN A 210 -6.50 -26.90 6.52
CA ASN A 210 -6.38 -27.39 5.13
C ASN A 210 -5.01 -28.03 4.79
N LYS A 211 -4.22 -28.43 5.80
CA LYS A 211 -2.91 -29.10 5.68
C LYS A 211 -1.77 -28.28 5.05
N ILE A 212 -1.98 -26.98 4.84
CA ILE A 212 -0.88 -26.10 4.39
C ILE A 212 0.11 -25.88 5.55
N ALA A 213 1.34 -26.37 5.34
CA ALA A 213 2.45 -26.17 6.26
C ALA A 213 3.16 -24.83 6.04
N PHE A 214 3.57 -24.17 7.13
CA PHE A 214 4.25 -22.88 7.13
C PHE A 214 5.16 -22.71 8.36
N THR A 215 5.88 -21.59 8.45
CA THR A 215 6.76 -21.28 9.59
C THR A 215 6.44 -19.91 10.18
N ILE A 216 6.24 -19.85 11.49
CA ILE A 216 6.11 -18.61 12.26
C ILE A 216 7.46 -18.32 12.91
N GLY A 217 8.17 -17.28 12.45
CA GLY A 217 9.52 -16.93 12.96
C GLY A 217 9.56 -15.71 13.89
N THR A 218 8.45 -14.98 14.03
CA THR A 218 8.38 -13.69 14.74
C THR A 218 7.17 -13.62 15.67
N GLY A 219 7.16 -12.67 16.62
CA GLY A 219 6.11 -12.51 17.62
C GLY A 219 6.42 -13.14 18.98
N PHE A 220 7.50 -13.93 19.09
CA PHE A 220 7.94 -14.55 20.34
C PHE A 220 8.89 -13.65 21.14
N ASP A 221 8.68 -13.58 22.46
CA ASP A 221 9.68 -13.13 23.42
C ASP A 221 10.75 -14.21 23.70
N ASP A 222 11.82 -13.85 24.41
CA ASP A 222 12.94 -14.78 24.66
C ASP A 222 12.59 -15.92 25.62
N HIS A 223 11.59 -15.78 26.49
CA HIS A 223 11.10 -16.87 27.33
C HIS A 223 10.34 -17.89 26.48
N GLN A 224 9.47 -17.44 25.57
CA GLN A 224 8.80 -18.29 24.58
C GLN A 224 9.76 -18.95 23.59
N ARG A 225 10.96 -18.37 23.36
CA ARG A 225 12.00 -19.01 22.54
C ARG A 225 12.81 -20.07 23.28
N LYS A 226 12.96 -19.95 24.61
CA LYS A 226 13.51 -21.02 25.46
C LYS A 226 12.49 -22.14 25.71
N ASN A 227 11.23 -21.76 25.93
CA ASN A 227 10.10 -22.62 26.25
C ASN A 227 9.03 -22.57 25.14
N PRO A 228 9.29 -23.10 23.94
CA PRO A 228 8.38 -23.01 22.80
C PRO A 228 7.06 -23.78 23.04
N PRO A 229 5.92 -23.32 22.48
CA PRO A 229 4.69 -24.09 22.43
C PRO A 229 4.93 -25.50 21.87
N LYS A 230 4.58 -26.53 22.66
CA LYS A 230 4.84 -27.95 22.34
C LYS A 230 4.19 -28.35 21.02
N ILE A 231 4.77 -29.35 20.35
CA ILE A 231 4.15 -30.01 19.18
C ILE A 231 2.74 -30.51 19.57
N GLY A 232 1.78 -30.35 18.67
CA GLY A 232 0.36 -30.60 18.89
C GLY A 232 -0.41 -29.42 19.50
N ALA A 233 0.26 -28.41 20.07
CA ALA A 233 -0.43 -27.24 20.62
C ALA A 233 -1.08 -26.38 19.52
N VAL A 234 -2.25 -25.81 19.82
CA VAL A 234 -2.86 -24.77 19.00
C VAL A 234 -2.24 -23.41 19.35
N VAL A 235 -1.96 -22.59 18.33
CA VAL A 235 -1.46 -21.22 18.47
C VAL A 235 -2.30 -20.29 17.59
N SER A 236 -2.67 -19.11 18.11
CA SER A 236 -3.18 -18.04 17.27
C SER A 236 -2.02 -17.20 16.75
N PHE A 237 -2.07 -16.85 15.47
CA PHE A 237 -1.09 -16.03 14.78
C PHE A 237 -1.79 -15.02 13.89
N LYS A 238 -1.12 -13.92 13.54
CA LYS A 238 -1.59 -12.98 12.52
C LYS A 238 -0.68 -12.92 11.33
N TYR A 239 -1.25 -12.61 10.17
CA TYR A 239 -0.56 -12.48 8.89
C TYR A 239 -1.21 -11.37 8.06
N GLN A 240 -0.57 -10.97 6.95
CA GLN A 240 -1.04 -9.83 6.13
C GLN A 240 -1.60 -10.25 4.78
N GLU A 241 -1.02 -11.30 4.17
CA GLU A 241 -1.28 -11.69 2.79
C GLU A 241 -1.18 -13.22 2.67
N ILE A 242 -1.72 -13.79 1.59
CA ILE A 242 -1.66 -15.21 1.28
C ILE A 242 -0.91 -15.40 -0.04
N SER A 243 0.05 -16.32 -0.10
CA SER A 243 0.72 -16.69 -1.35
C SER A 243 -0.25 -17.34 -2.36
N ASN A 244 0.20 -17.57 -3.60
CA ASN A 244 -0.63 -18.26 -4.60
C ASN A 244 -0.76 -19.78 -4.33
N ARG A 245 -0.10 -20.30 -3.28
CA ARG A 245 -0.23 -21.69 -2.78
C ARG A 245 -0.93 -21.76 -1.42
N GLY A 246 -1.73 -20.76 -1.05
CA GLY A 246 -2.45 -20.69 0.24
C GLY A 246 -1.57 -20.47 1.49
N VAL A 247 -0.24 -20.50 1.38
CA VAL A 247 0.68 -20.25 2.51
C VAL A 247 0.58 -18.79 3.00
N PRO A 248 0.35 -18.53 4.31
CA PRO A 248 0.36 -17.20 4.89
C PRO A 248 1.72 -16.50 4.77
N ARG A 249 1.74 -15.20 4.44
CA ARG A 249 2.94 -14.37 4.36
C ARG A 249 3.12 -13.50 5.60
N PHE A 250 4.38 -13.37 6.01
CA PHE A 250 4.82 -12.60 7.19
C PHE A 250 4.06 -12.95 8.48
N PRO A 251 3.89 -14.25 8.83
CA PRO A 251 3.16 -14.63 10.03
C PRO A 251 3.91 -14.23 11.30
N VAL A 252 3.15 -13.70 12.26
CA VAL A 252 3.58 -13.24 13.57
C VAL A 252 2.76 -13.98 14.63
N PHE A 253 3.43 -14.66 15.56
CA PHE A 253 2.79 -15.29 16.71
C PHE A 253 2.02 -14.27 17.55
N LEU A 254 0.87 -14.67 18.10
CA LEU A 254 0.11 -13.87 19.07
C LEU A 254 0.12 -14.52 20.44
N ARG A 255 -0.38 -15.77 20.53
CA ARG A 255 -0.49 -16.52 21.78
C ARG A 255 -0.67 -18.01 21.54
N ARG A 256 -0.26 -18.82 22.53
CA ARG A 256 -0.74 -20.21 22.63
C ARG A 256 -2.24 -20.19 22.95
N ARG A 257 -2.98 -21.13 22.37
CA ARG A 257 -4.35 -21.45 22.75
C ARG A 257 -4.33 -22.68 23.64
N GLY A 258 -4.73 -22.49 24.89
CA GLY A 258 -5.08 -23.57 25.83
C GLY A 258 -6.59 -23.72 26.01
N ASP A 259 -7.35 -22.83 25.36
CA ASP A 259 -8.78 -22.62 25.48
C ASP A 259 -9.59 -23.27 24.33
N VAL A 260 -8.92 -23.88 23.35
CA VAL A 260 -9.54 -24.65 22.24
C VAL A 260 -8.69 -25.85 21.84
N SER A 261 -9.32 -26.94 21.42
CA SER A 261 -8.64 -28.10 20.82
C SER A 261 -8.45 -27.94 19.30
N TRP A 262 -7.56 -28.75 18.70
CA TRP A 262 -7.38 -28.74 17.24
C TRP A 262 -8.60 -29.30 16.48
N ALA A 263 -9.38 -30.18 17.11
CA ALA A 263 -10.63 -30.68 16.54
C ALA A 263 -11.68 -29.57 16.45
N GLU A 264 -11.84 -28.76 17.50
CA GLU A 264 -12.70 -27.57 17.47
C GLU A 264 -12.25 -26.55 16.42
N VAL A 265 -10.94 -26.32 16.26
CA VAL A 265 -10.43 -25.43 15.20
C VAL A 265 -10.82 -25.93 13.81
N ILE A 266 -10.68 -27.23 13.54
CA ILE A 266 -11.13 -27.84 12.28
C ILE A 266 -12.65 -27.67 12.12
N GLU A 267 -13.45 -27.97 13.14
CA GLU A 267 -14.91 -27.88 13.07
C GLU A 267 -15.39 -26.45 12.77
N ASN A 268 -14.78 -25.45 13.42
CA ASN A 268 -15.05 -24.03 13.18
C ASN A 268 -14.76 -23.59 11.74
N THR A 269 -13.86 -24.26 11.01
CA THR A 269 -13.62 -23.94 9.59
C THR A 269 -14.79 -24.32 8.68
N LYS A 270 -15.63 -25.28 9.08
CA LYS A 270 -16.83 -25.67 8.31
C LYS A 270 -17.94 -24.62 8.40
N THR A 271 -18.07 -23.96 9.56
CA THR A 271 -19.10 -22.92 9.79
C THR A 271 -18.63 -21.51 9.42
N LYS A 272 -17.31 -21.28 9.40
CA LYS A 272 -16.71 -20.00 8.98
C LYS A 272 -15.38 -20.25 8.24
N THR A 273 -15.41 -20.13 6.91
CA THR A 273 -14.22 -20.23 6.04
C THR A 273 -13.13 -19.24 6.48
N PRO A 274 -11.95 -19.71 6.95
CA PRO A 274 -10.83 -18.84 7.31
C PRO A 274 -10.33 -18.06 6.10
N PHE A 275 -9.73 -16.89 6.32
CA PHE A 275 -9.27 -16.04 5.21
C PHE A 275 -8.20 -16.75 4.36
N SER A 276 -7.36 -17.59 4.98
CA SER A 276 -6.38 -18.46 4.32
C SER A 276 -6.96 -19.46 3.33
N GLN A 277 -8.28 -19.70 3.40
CA GLN A 277 -9.03 -20.67 2.61
C GLN A 277 -10.09 -20.02 1.70
N GLN A 278 -10.25 -18.69 1.75
CA GLN A 278 -11.18 -17.98 0.88
C GLN A 278 -10.67 -17.97 -0.57
N PRO A 279 -11.56 -18.12 -1.57
CA PRO A 279 -11.15 -18.11 -2.96
C PRO A 279 -10.57 -16.75 -3.34
N LYS A 280 -9.34 -16.74 -3.85
CA LYS A 280 -8.73 -15.50 -4.37
C LYS A 280 -9.55 -14.97 -5.53
N ILE A 281 -9.90 -13.68 -5.48
CA ILE A 281 -10.48 -12.95 -6.59
C ILE A 281 -9.48 -12.98 -7.76
N GLN A 282 -9.80 -13.74 -8.80
CA GLN A 282 -8.98 -13.78 -10.02
C GLN A 282 -9.23 -12.49 -10.81
N SER A 283 -8.32 -11.52 -10.69
CA SER A 283 -8.34 -10.34 -11.54
C SER A 283 -8.06 -10.75 -12.99
N THR A 284 -9.02 -10.51 -13.88
CA THR A 284 -8.81 -10.70 -15.32
C THR A 284 -7.79 -9.68 -15.82
N LEU A 285 -6.88 -10.12 -16.71
CA LEU A 285 -5.83 -9.28 -17.30
C LEU A 285 -6.40 -8.29 -18.33
N LYS A 286 -7.06 -7.26 -17.82
CA LYS A 286 -7.50 -6.06 -18.55
C LYS A 286 -6.89 -4.83 -17.86
N ARG A 287 -6.76 -3.71 -18.59
CA ARG A 287 -6.41 -2.39 -18.03
C ARG A 287 -7.58 -1.86 -17.17
N ASN A 288 -7.76 -2.46 -16.00
CA ASN A 288 -8.81 -2.11 -15.06
C ASN A 288 -8.48 -0.76 -14.41
N LYS A 289 -9.05 0.32 -14.95
CA LYS A 289 -8.94 1.71 -14.44
C LYS A 289 -9.56 1.92 -13.04
N SER A 290 -9.92 0.86 -12.32
CA SER A 290 -10.56 0.92 -11.01
C SER A 290 -9.51 1.20 -9.93
N LEU A 291 -9.08 2.45 -9.81
CA LEU A 291 -8.73 3.01 -8.51
C LEU A 291 -10.01 3.54 -7.87
N LEU A 292 -10.26 3.22 -6.60
CA LEU A 292 -11.48 3.61 -5.89
C LEU A 292 -11.66 5.13 -5.77
N PHE A 293 -10.57 5.89 -5.88
CA PHE A 293 -10.54 7.35 -5.78
C PHE A 293 -10.34 8.03 -7.14
N SER A 294 -10.67 7.35 -8.23
CA SER A 294 -10.67 7.96 -9.57
C SER A 294 -11.80 8.98 -9.65
N SER A 295 -11.49 10.23 -10.04
CA SER A 295 -12.54 11.13 -10.50
C SER A 295 -13.24 10.49 -11.72
N PRO A 296 -14.59 10.47 -11.80
CA PRO A 296 -15.26 10.00 -13.00
C PRO A 296 -14.85 10.90 -14.17
N SER A 297 -14.21 10.30 -15.17
CA SER A 297 -14.02 10.95 -16.47
C SER A 297 -15.39 11.34 -17.02
N ALA A 298 -15.49 12.54 -17.61
CA ALA A 298 -16.74 13.09 -18.14
C ALA A 298 -17.53 12.06 -18.97
N PRO A 299 -18.88 12.07 -18.90
CA PRO A 299 -19.68 11.00 -19.47
C PRO A 299 -19.49 10.90 -20.99
N ASN A 300 -19.26 9.68 -21.48
CA ASN A 300 -19.42 9.38 -22.89
C ASN A 300 -20.89 9.61 -23.26
N SER A 301 -21.16 10.69 -23.99
CA SER A 301 -22.50 11.06 -24.45
C SER A 301 -22.99 10.12 -25.55
N SER A 302 -24.23 9.65 -25.42
CA SER A 302 -25.04 8.93 -26.43
C SER A 302 -24.51 7.57 -26.91
N SER A 303 -25.36 6.58 -27.20
CA SER A 303 -26.80 6.41 -26.87
C SER A 303 -27.19 4.94 -27.03
N SER A 304 -28.29 4.54 -26.38
CA SER A 304 -28.86 3.19 -26.50
C SER A 304 -30.23 3.22 -27.17
N SER A 305 -30.35 2.68 -28.38
CA SER A 305 -31.63 2.24 -28.95
C SER A 305 -31.39 1.12 -29.98
N SER A 306 -32.25 0.11 -29.95
CA SER A 306 -32.20 -1.05 -30.85
C SER A 306 -33.40 -1.03 -31.80
N SER A 307 -33.20 -1.23 -33.11
CA SER A 307 -34.13 -2.00 -33.97
C SER A 307 -33.68 -2.15 -35.43
N LYS A 308 -33.90 -3.36 -35.95
CA LYS A 308 -34.16 -3.79 -37.35
C LYS A 308 -33.57 -2.98 -38.53
N ALA A 309 -32.57 -3.60 -39.16
CA ALA A 309 -32.54 -4.03 -40.58
C ALA A 309 -33.21 -3.18 -41.68
N THR A 310 -32.43 -2.89 -42.74
CA THR A 310 -32.72 -3.27 -44.15
C THR A 310 -31.41 -3.24 -44.97
N ARG A 311 -31.32 -4.02 -46.05
CA ARG A 311 -30.18 -4.11 -46.99
C ARG A 311 -30.52 -3.38 -48.29
N PRO A 312 -29.57 -2.65 -48.89
CA PRO A 312 -29.19 -2.96 -50.28
C PRO A 312 -27.67 -3.16 -50.43
N THR A 313 -27.20 -3.29 -51.67
CA THR A 313 -25.83 -3.71 -52.02
C THR A 313 -25.09 -2.60 -52.81
N PRO A 314 -24.00 -2.84 -53.60
CA PRO A 314 -22.86 -1.93 -53.56
C PRO A 314 -22.77 -1.04 -54.82
N ASP A 315 -21.76 -0.18 -54.86
CA ASP A 315 -21.20 0.33 -56.11
C ASP A 315 -19.67 0.44 -56.01
N GLU A 316 -18.98 0.46 -57.15
CA GLU A 316 -17.53 0.47 -57.26
C GLU A 316 -16.99 1.86 -57.62
N SER A 317 -15.77 2.22 -57.17
CA SER A 317 -14.76 2.80 -58.08
C SER A 317 -13.39 3.09 -57.45
N LYS A 318 -12.36 2.51 -58.10
CA LYS A 318 -11.09 3.12 -58.56
C LYS A 318 -10.16 3.87 -57.58
N THR A 319 -8.95 3.32 -57.50
CA THR A 319 -7.65 3.93 -57.11
C THR A 319 -7.05 4.71 -58.32
N PRO A 320 -5.75 5.12 -58.40
CA PRO A 320 -4.60 5.14 -57.45
C PRO A 320 -3.76 6.47 -57.45
N LEU A 321 -2.48 6.37 -57.03
CA LEU A 321 -1.32 7.29 -57.23
C LEU A 321 -1.17 8.44 -56.20
N ASP A 322 -0.13 8.47 -55.35
CA ASP A 322 1.29 8.91 -55.52
C ASP A 322 1.44 10.43 -55.15
N VAL A 323 2.55 11.00 -54.67
CA VAL A 323 3.99 10.62 -54.65
C VAL A 323 4.71 11.14 -53.36
N ASP A 324 5.88 10.59 -53.04
CA ASP A 324 6.96 11.15 -52.17
C ASP A 324 8.03 11.85 -53.10
N PRO A 325 9.26 12.32 -52.72
CA PRO A 325 9.95 12.41 -51.42
C PRO A 325 10.78 13.73 -51.21
N LEU A 326 11.73 13.71 -50.24
CA LEU A 326 12.89 14.63 -50.04
C LEU A 326 12.57 16.08 -49.58
N ALA A 327 13.41 16.85 -48.89
CA ALA A 327 14.57 16.65 -47.99
C ALA A 327 14.81 18.02 -47.23
N ASP A 328 15.91 18.44 -46.59
CA ASP A 328 17.28 17.94 -46.32
C ASP A 328 17.93 18.77 -45.15
N TYR A 329 19.26 18.68 -44.99
CA TYR A 329 20.22 19.63 -44.39
C TYR A 329 20.67 19.51 -42.91
N SER A 330 21.93 19.92 -42.70
CA SER A 330 22.85 19.53 -41.61
C SER A 330 23.46 20.75 -40.88
N SER A 331 24.41 20.49 -39.95
CA SER A 331 25.38 21.43 -39.33
C SER A 331 24.81 22.51 -38.37
N ASP A 332 25.56 23.07 -37.40
CA ASP A 332 26.82 22.69 -36.72
C ASP A 332 26.97 23.54 -35.43
N GLY A 333 28.03 23.32 -34.63
CA GLY A 333 28.67 24.41 -33.87
C GLY A 333 28.83 24.25 -32.36
N ASP A 334 30.09 24.28 -31.90
CA ASP A 334 30.51 24.45 -30.50
C ASP A 334 30.35 25.89 -29.97
N VAL A 335 30.60 26.13 -28.67
CA VAL A 335 31.74 26.95 -28.18
C VAL A 335 31.68 27.21 -26.64
N ILE A 336 32.67 26.63 -25.94
CA ILE A 336 33.56 27.15 -24.86
C ILE A 336 33.04 28.20 -23.82
N GLY A 337 33.28 27.87 -22.54
CA GLY A 337 33.75 28.81 -21.49
C GLY A 337 32.82 29.04 -20.28
N SER A 338 33.27 29.48 -19.10
CA SER A 338 34.58 29.42 -18.40
C SER A 338 34.48 30.24 -17.10
N ASP A 339 34.98 29.74 -15.96
CA ASP A 339 35.40 30.51 -14.75
C ASP A 339 34.31 31.33 -13.99
N SER A 340 34.47 31.72 -12.71
CA SER A 340 35.34 31.29 -11.59
C SER A 340 34.74 31.79 -10.25
N ASP A 341 35.37 31.42 -9.11
CA ASP A 341 35.39 32.18 -7.83
C ASP A 341 34.08 32.41 -7.02
N ALA A 342 34.10 32.71 -5.71
CA ALA A 342 35.07 32.38 -4.63
C ALA A 342 34.43 32.60 -3.23
N ALA A 343 35.15 32.15 -2.19
CA ALA A 343 35.08 32.61 -0.79
C ALA A 343 33.84 32.31 0.10
N SER A 344 34.11 32.38 1.41
CA SER A 344 33.18 32.29 2.57
C SER A 344 33.55 33.48 3.50
N PRO A 345 33.26 33.56 4.83
CA PRO A 345 32.42 32.76 5.73
C PRO A 345 31.57 33.59 6.75
N SER A 346 30.99 32.90 7.75
CA SER A 346 30.51 33.45 9.04
C SER A 346 29.14 34.16 9.04
N LYS A 347 28.33 34.17 10.12
CA LYS A 347 28.65 34.10 11.56
C LYS A 347 27.70 33.19 12.37
N ARG A 348 28.20 32.76 13.53
CA ARG A 348 27.51 31.97 14.57
C ARG A 348 27.09 32.88 15.72
N ARG A 349 25.83 32.84 16.18
CA ARG A 349 25.41 33.44 17.47
C ARG A 349 24.58 32.45 18.29
N LYS A 350 25.06 32.18 19.51
CA LYS A 350 24.24 31.67 20.62
C LYS A 350 23.82 32.87 21.46
N ILE A 351 22.62 32.83 22.05
CA ILE A 351 22.25 33.61 23.24
C ILE A 351 21.52 32.63 24.18
N ASN A 352 21.65 32.83 25.50
CA ASN A 352 21.17 31.92 26.53
C ASN A 352 20.83 32.71 27.80
N HIS A 353 19.59 32.59 28.28
CA HIS A 353 19.12 32.87 29.66
C HIS A 353 17.81 32.07 29.83
N GLN A 354 17.62 31.30 30.90
CA GLN A 354 17.19 31.73 32.24
C GLN A 354 15.83 32.47 32.17
N SER A 355 14.70 31.84 32.50
CA SER A 355 14.26 31.22 33.78
C SER A 355 13.48 32.21 34.65
N ARG A 356 12.21 31.86 34.93
CA ARG A 356 11.38 32.38 36.02
C ARG A 356 10.31 31.35 36.33
N ASP A 357 10.27 30.93 37.58
CA ASP A 357 9.14 30.26 38.20
C ASP A 357 8.11 31.31 38.62
N ASP A 358 6.84 30.92 38.76
CA ASP A 358 5.92 31.48 39.78
C ASP A 358 4.68 30.58 39.93
N ASP A 359 4.02 30.66 41.08
CA ASP A 359 3.03 29.70 41.59
C ASP A 359 1.56 30.10 41.34
N SER A 360 0.66 29.10 41.28
CA SER A 360 -0.80 29.20 41.49
C SER A 360 -1.46 27.82 41.40
N GLY A 361 -2.12 27.38 42.48
CA GLY A 361 -2.82 26.07 42.57
C GLY A 361 -4.35 26.13 42.63
N CYS A 362 -4.95 25.02 43.09
CA CYS A 362 -6.40 24.77 43.24
C CYS A 362 -7.16 24.60 41.90
N SER A 363 -7.90 23.52 41.64
CA SER A 363 -8.93 22.94 42.51
C SER A 363 -9.25 21.48 42.16
N VAL A 364 -9.84 20.75 43.13
CA VAL A 364 -10.38 19.40 42.92
C VAL A 364 -11.88 19.48 42.59
N ALA A 365 -12.30 18.76 41.54
CA ALA A 365 -13.69 18.63 41.12
C ALA A 365 -14.05 17.16 40.88
N SER A 366 -14.58 16.50 41.90
CA SER A 366 -15.07 15.13 41.84
C SER A 366 -16.43 15.08 41.13
N PHE A 367 -16.45 14.58 39.88
CA PHE A 367 -17.69 14.29 39.16
C PHE A 367 -18.05 12.81 39.26
N SER A 368 -19.02 12.49 40.11
CA SER A 368 -19.73 11.21 40.11
C SER A 368 -21.00 11.33 39.26
N SER A 369 -21.02 10.69 38.09
CA SER A 369 -22.21 10.53 37.25
C SER A 369 -22.49 9.03 37.06
N SER A 370 -23.45 8.51 37.82
CA SER A 370 -23.89 7.12 37.80
C SER A 370 -25.04 6.95 36.80
N ASP A 371 -24.71 6.62 35.55
CA ASP A 371 -25.65 6.44 34.43
C ASP A 371 -25.35 5.11 33.69
N ASP A 372 -25.35 3.97 34.39
CA ASP A 372 -24.82 2.68 33.87
C ASP A 372 -25.78 1.46 34.10
N ASP A 373 -27.05 1.71 34.46
CA ASP A 373 -28.00 0.67 34.89
C ASP A 373 -28.91 0.07 33.78
N ASP A 374 -29.14 0.75 32.65
CA ASP A 374 -29.99 0.28 31.53
C ASP A 374 -29.17 -0.31 30.35
N ASP A 375 -28.38 -1.35 30.61
CA ASP A 375 -27.71 -2.14 29.56
C ASP A 375 -27.97 -3.65 29.72
N ASP A 376 -29.11 -4.11 29.20
CA ASP A 376 -29.54 -5.52 29.19
C ASP A 376 -28.57 -6.51 28.52
N ARG A 377 -27.52 -6.04 27.83
CA ARG A 377 -26.61 -6.95 27.12
C ARG A 377 -25.85 -7.85 28.11
N PRO A 378 -25.60 -9.12 27.76
CA PRO A 378 -24.77 -9.99 28.58
C PRO A 378 -23.35 -9.42 28.72
N LEU A 379 -22.78 -9.54 29.93
CA LEU A 379 -21.39 -9.17 30.20
C LEU A 379 -20.43 -9.95 29.29
N CYS A 380 -19.44 -9.28 28.73
CA CYS A 380 -18.40 -9.96 27.97
C CYS A 380 -17.55 -10.83 28.90
N ARG A 381 -17.32 -12.10 28.52
CA ARG A 381 -16.42 -13.06 29.22
C ARG A 381 -14.98 -12.54 29.44
N PHE A 382 -14.58 -11.47 28.75
CA PHE A 382 -13.26 -10.83 28.87
C PHE A 382 -13.29 -9.45 29.56
N GLY A 383 -14.45 -8.99 30.03
CA GLY A 383 -14.64 -7.72 30.75
C GLY A 383 -14.04 -6.49 30.05
N ALA A 384 -13.53 -5.55 30.84
CA ALA A 384 -12.80 -4.37 30.37
C ALA A 384 -11.60 -4.70 29.45
N GLN A 385 -10.99 -5.89 29.62
CA GLN A 385 -9.81 -6.34 28.88
C GLN A 385 -10.13 -7.02 27.53
N CYS A 386 -11.37 -6.93 27.05
CA CYS A 386 -11.78 -7.55 25.80
C CYS A 386 -10.99 -7.04 24.57
N TYR A 387 -10.38 -7.99 23.85
CA TYR A 387 -9.66 -7.75 22.59
C TYR A 387 -10.60 -7.64 21.37
N GLN A 388 -11.84 -8.15 21.45
CA GLN A 388 -12.81 -8.15 20.34
C GLN A 388 -13.50 -6.79 20.20
N ARG A 389 -12.78 -5.78 19.72
CA ARG A 389 -13.25 -4.38 19.64
C ARG A 389 -14.19 -4.08 18.46
N ASN A 390 -14.60 -5.09 17.68
CA ASN A 390 -15.40 -4.92 16.47
C ASN A 390 -16.86 -4.49 16.76
N PRO A 391 -17.55 -3.80 15.83
CA PRO A 391 -18.89 -3.25 16.09
C PRO A 391 -19.97 -4.32 16.36
N LYS A 392 -19.86 -5.52 15.76
CA LYS A 392 -20.84 -6.60 15.97
C LYS A 392 -20.74 -7.17 17.40
N HIS A 393 -19.51 -7.33 17.91
CA HIS A 393 -19.27 -7.74 19.30
C HIS A 393 -19.75 -6.68 20.30
N LYS A 394 -19.43 -5.40 20.06
CA LYS A 394 -19.91 -4.28 20.90
C LYS A 394 -21.43 -4.09 20.90
N LYS A 395 -22.14 -4.55 19.86
CA LYS A 395 -23.62 -4.60 19.87
C LYS A 395 -24.20 -5.77 20.68
N LYS A 396 -23.44 -6.84 20.91
CA LYS A 396 -23.92 -8.08 21.57
C LYS A 396 -23.51 -8.23 23.04
N TYR A 397 -22.40 -7.63 23.46
CA TYR A 397 -21.89 -7.77 24.84
C TYR A 397 -21.51 -6.43 25.45
N ARG A 398 -21.83 -6.23 26.74
CA ARG A 398 -21.40 -5.05 27.50
C ARG A 398 -20.02 -5.24 28.14
N HIS A 399 -19.34 -4.12 28.34
CA HIS A 399 -17.95 -4.06 28.76
C HIS A 399 -17.79 -2.91 29.76
N PRO A 400 -18.06 -3.16 31.06
CA PRO A 400 -17.84 -2.15 32.10
C PRO A 400 -16.39 -1.67 32.06
N GLN A 401 -16.18 -0.38 32.32
CA GLN A 401 -14.83 0.15 32.50
C GLN A 401 -14.30 -0.34 33.86
N SER A 402 -13.01 -0.65 33.93
CA SER A 402 -12.36 -0.87 35.22
C SER A 402 -12.25 0.46 35.95
N GLN A 403 -12.76 0.51 37.19
CA GLN A 403 -12.38 1.53 38.17
C GLN A 403 -10.88 1.49 38.44
#